data_AF-A0A7V9RE65-F1
#
_entry.id   AF-A0A7V9RE65-F1
#
_cell.length_a   1.000
_cell.length_b   1.000
_cell.length_c   1.000
_cell.angle_alpha   90.00
_cell.angle_beta   90.00
_cell.angle_gamma   90.00
#
_symmetry.space_group_name_H-M   'P 1'
#
loop_
_entity.id
_entity.type
_entity.pdbx_description
1 polymer ?
#
loop_
_entity_poly.entity_id
_entity_poly.type
_entity_poly.pdbx_seq_one_letter_code
_entity_poly.pdbx_strand_id
1 'polypeptide(L)'
;VDMILVAAAATNFILFFFNLLPIPPLDGGHILQAFTPYRHRDKYEAYARYGPFVLLGVMLIPQVRVVFSVPATWCTQQLYALFGSLFGLGI
;
A
#
# COMPACT_ATOMS: atom_id res chain seq x y z
N VAL A 1 -22.39 -11.98 2.00
CA VAL A 1 -21.12 -12.41 1.35
C VAL A 1 -20.42 -11.22 0.70
N ASP A 2 -21.17 -10.33 0.05
CA ASP A 2 -20.63 -9.16 -0.66
C ASP A 2 -19.82 -8.20 0.21
N MET A 3 -20.27 -7.91 1.45
CA MET A 3 -19.50 -7.06 2.38
C MET A 3 -18.12 -7.62 2.73
N ILE A 4 -17.98 -8.95 2.84
CA ILE A 4 -16.70 -9.58 3.18
C ILE A 4 -15.75 -9.49 1.98
N LEU A 5 -16.26 -9.72 0.78
CA LEU A 5 -15.48 -9.60 -0.46
C LEU A 5 -15.01 -8.17 -0.70
N VAL A 6 -15.88 -7.18 -0.51
CA VAL A 6 -15.54 -5.76 -0.62
C VAL A 6 -14.49 -5.36 0.42
N ALA A 7 -14.64 -5.81 1.67
CA ALA A 7 -13.66 -5.55 2.72
C ALA A 7 -12.30 -6.21 2.43
N ALA A 8 -12.30 -7.44 1.93
CA ALA A 8 -11.08 -8.16 1.55
C ALA A 8 -10.37 -7.45 0.37
N ALA A 9 -11.11 -7.04 -0.65
CA ALA A 9 -10.56 -6.28 -1.78
C ALA A 9 -9.99 -4.94 -1.33
N ALA A 10 -10.72 -4.17 -0.51
CA ALA A 10 -10.24 -2.91 0.05
C ALA A 10 -8.96 -3.11 0.88
N THR A 11 -8.89 -4.17 1.69
CA THR A 11 -7.69 -4.49 2.48
C THR A 11 -6.48 -4.79 1.59
N ASN A 12 -6.66 -5.56 0.51
CA ASN A 12 -5.59 -5.81 -0.45
C ASN A 12 -5.10 -4.53 -1.12
N PHE A 13 -6.01 -3.64 -1.52
CA PHE A 13 -5.61 -2.34 -2.08
C PHE A 13 -4.90 -1.46 -1.04
N ILE A 14 -5.35 -1.42 0.21
CA ILE A 14 -4.67 -0.70 1.30
C ILE A 14 -3.25 -1.24 1.48
N LEU A 15 -3.08 -2.56 1.55
CA LEU A 15 -1.78 -3.22 1.67
C LEU A 15 -0.89 -2.96 0.44
N PHE A 16 -1.48 -2.96 -0.76
CA PHE A 16 -0.77 -2.62 -1.99
C PHE A 16 -0.19 -1.20 -1.95
N PHE A 17 -1.02 -0.20 -1.63
CA PHE A 17 -0.54 1.19 -1.53
C PHE A 17 0.46 1.37 -0.38
N PHE A 18 0.27 0.66 0.73
CA PHE A 18 1.23 0.66 1.83
C PHE A 18 2.59 0.08 1.40
N ASN A 19 2.60 -1.03 0.67
CA ASN A 19 3.82 -1.65 0.16
C ASN A 19 4.55 -0.81 -0.89
N LEU A 20 3.90 0.19 -1.50
CA LEU A 20 4.58 1.12 -2.41
C LEU A 20 5.42 2.20 -1.69
N LEU A 21 5.33 2.31 -0.36
CA LEU A 21 6.16 3.25 0.38
C LEU A 21 7.65 2.88 0.26
N PRO A 22 8.53 3.85 -0.04
CA PRO A 22 9.97 3.63 -0.15
C PRO A 22 10.66 3.53 1.23
N ILE A 23 10.13 2.69 2.12
CA ILE A 23 10.56 2.53 3.51
C ILE A 23 10.80 1.04 3.79
N PRO A 24 12.02 0.61 4.14
CA PRO A 24 12.26 -0.76 4.60
C PRO A 24 11.46 -1.08 5.86
N PRO A 25 10.85 -2.27 6.01
CA PRO A 25 11.02 -3.49 5.20
C PRO A 25 9.98 -3.66 4.08
N LEU A 26 9.25 -2.60 3.69
CA LEU A 26 8.21 -2.69 2.67
C LEU A 26 8.81 -2.90 1.28
N ASP A 27 8.02 -3.45 0.36
CA ASP A 27 8.46 -3.78 -1.00
C ASP A 27 9.00 -2.56 -1.75
N GLY A 28 8.39 -1.38 -1.57
CA GLY A 28 8.86 -0.11 -2.12
C GLY A 28 10.24 0.31 -1.60
N GLY A 29 10.59 -0.11 -0.38
CA GLY A 29 11.94 0.03 0.17
C GLY A 29 12.95 -0.79 -0.64
N HIS A 30 12.63 -2.05 -0.96
CA HIS A 30 13.47 -2.89 -1.82
C HIS A 30 13.60 -2.34 -3.25
N ILE A 31 12.54 -1.73 -3.79
CA ILE A 31 12.59 -1.02 -5.06
C ILE A 31 13.61 0.12 -4.98
N LEU A 32 13.53 0.98 -3.95
CA LEU A 32 14.49 2.07 -3.75
C LEU A 32 15.93 1.55 -3.60
N GLN A 33 16.13 0.44 -2.89
CA GLN A 33 17.43 -0.21 -2.74
C GLN A 33 17.99 -0.68 -4.09
N ALA A 34 17.14 -1.25 -4.96
CA ALA A 34 17.53 -1.69 -6.30
C ALA A 34 17.97 -0.53 -7.19
N PHE A 35 17.34 0.65 -7.04
CA PHE A 35 17.74 1.87 -7.74
C PHE A 35 18.97 2.56 -7.12
N THR A 36 19.41 2.15 -5.93
CA THR A 36 20.54 2.79 -5.23
C THR A 36 21.89 2.30 -5.80
N PRO A 37 22.78 3.20 -6.27
CA PRO A 37 24.10 2.84 -6.78
C PRO A 37 24.95 2.10 -5.73
N TYR A 38 25.82 1.19 -6.18
CA TYR A 38 26.62 0.32 -5.29
C TYR A 38 27.41 1.10 -4.22
N ARG A 39 27.96 2.27 -4.59
CA ARG A 39 28.71 3.17 -3.68
C ARG A 39 27.90 3.69 -2.48
N HIS A 40 26.57 3.68 -2.58
CA HIS A 40 25.67 4.19 -1.54
C HIS A 40 24.97 3.08 -0.75
N ARG A 41 25.23 1.80 -1.06
CA ARG A 41 24.56 0.67 -0.40
C ARG A 41 24.84 0.60 1.11
N ASP A 42 26.10 0.77 1.53
CA ASP A 42 26.45 0.74 2.96
C ASP A 42 25.73 1.82 3.76
N LYS A 43 25.59 3.02 3.17
CA LYS A 43 24.84 4.13 3.76
C LYS A 43 23.35 3.83 3.80
N TYR A 44 22.80 3.29 2.71
CA TYR A 44 21.40 2.90 2.64
C TYR A 44 21.06 1.84 3.69
N GLU A 45 21.90 0.83 3.86
CA GLU A 45 21.71 -0.25 4.84
C GLU A 45 21.73 0.28 6.28
N ALA A 46 22.64 1.23 6.57
CA ALA A 46 22.66 1.91 7.86
C ALA A 46 21.34 2.67 8.16
N TYR A 47 20.74 3.31 7.15
CA TYR A 47 19.42 3.95 7.29
C TYR A 47 18.27 2.94 7.32
N ALA A 48 18.35 1.85 6.55
CA ALA A 48 17.32 0.83 6.46
C ALA A 48 17.02 0.18 7.82
N ARG A 49 18.02 0.08 8.70
CA ARG A 49 17.84 -0.38 10.09
C ARG A 49 16.83 0.48 10.88
N TYR A 50 16.69 1.77 10.55
CA TYR A 50 15.72 2.65 11.19
C TYR A 50 14.34 2.65 10.53
N GLY A 51 14.20 2.00 9.37
CA GLY A 51 12.96 1.93 8.58
C GLY A 51 11.72 1.53 9.38
N PRO A 52 11.75 0.45 10.19
CA PRO A 52 10.61 0.06 11.03
C PRO A 52 10.17 1.14 12.03
N PHE A 53 11.10 1.92 12.59
CA PHE A 53 10.78 2.98 13.54
C PHE A 53 10.14 4.19 12.84
N VAL A 54 10.64 4.54 11.65
CA VAL A 54 10.03 5.58 10.80
C VAL A 54 8.61 5.16 10.42
N LEU A 55 8.44 3.90 10.02
CA LEU A 55 7.15 3.35 9.65
C LEU A 55 6.14 3.41 10.81
N LEU A 56 6.57 3.04 12.01
CA LEU A 56 5.77 3.16 13.22
C LEU A 56 5.35 4.61 13.47
N GLY A 57 6.28 5.55 13.38
CA GLY A 57 5.99 6.99 13.54
C GLY A 57 4.96 7.50 12.52
N VAL A 58 5.09 7.08 11.26
CA VAL A 58 4.15 7.42 10.19
C VAL A 58 2.76 6.80 10.43
N MET A 59 2.69 5.57 10.92
CA MET A 59 1.42 4.90 11.22
C MET A 59 0.64 5.53 12.38
N LEU A 60 1.32 6.23 13.30
CA LEU A 60 0.67 6.94 14.40
C LEU A 60 -0.08 8.21 13.95
N ILE A 61 0.20 8.70 12.73
CA ILE A 61 -0.43 9.91 12.18
C ILE A 61 -1.82 9.53 11.62
N PRO A 62 -2.93 10.03 12.19
CA PRO A 62 -4.28 9.64 11.75
C PRO A 62 -4.54 9.93 10.26
N GLN A 63 -3.99 11.02 9.74
CA GLN A 63 -4.14 11.47 8.36
C GLN A 63 -3.55 10.46 7.37
N VAL A 64 -2.49 9.74 7.77
CA VAL A 64 -1.85 8.72 6.92
C VAL A 64 -2.81 7.58 6.59
N ARG A 65 -3.73 7.24 7.50
CA ARG A 65 -4.78 6.23 7.22
C ARG A 65 -5.67 6.67 6.05
N VAL A 66 -6.03 7.95 5.99
CA VAL A 66 -6.90 8.50 4.95
C VAL A 66 -6.19 8.46 3.59
N VAL A 67 -4.89 8.76 3.56
CA VAL A 67 -4.08 8.73 2.33
C VAL A 67 -4.12 7.36 1.65
N PHE A 68 -4.12 6.27 2.43
CA PHE A 68 -4.21 4.91 1.87
C PHE A 68 -5.65 4.43 1.65
N SER A 69 -6.58 4.77 2.55
CA SER A 69 -7.95 4.24 2.47
C SER A 69 -8.78 4.86 1.34
N VAL A 70 -8.59 6.14 1.04
CA VAL A 70 -9.36 6.83 -0.02
C VAL A 70 -9.12 6.20 -1.40
N PRO A 71 -7.87 6.11 -1.90
CA PRO A 71 -7.64 5.47 -3.21
C PRO A 71 -8.00 3.99 -3.19
N ALA A 72 -7.79 3.28 -2.07
CA ALA A 72 -8.13 1.86 -1.97
C ALA A 72 -9.65 1.60 -2.08
N THR A 73 -10.46 2.39 -1.39
CA THR A 73 -11.92 2.28 -1.47
C THR A 73 -12.44 2.65 -2.85
N TRP A 74 -11.87 3.69 -3.47
CA TRP A 74 -12.20 4.06 -4.85
C TRP A 74 -11.86 2.93 -5.83
N CYS A 75 -10.65 2.35 -5.78
CA CYS A 75 -10.28 1.20 -6.61
C CYS A 75 -11.21 0.00 -6.39
N THR A 76 -11.61 -0.26 -5.14
CA THR A 76 -12.53 -1.35 -4.80
C THR A 76 -13.93 -1.12 -5.37
N GLN A 77 -14.42 0.13 -5.32
CA GLN A 77 -15.72 0.49 -5.91
C GLN A 77 -15.71 0.31 -7.43
N GLN A 78 -14.63 0.75 -8.10
CA GLN A 78 -14.48 0.54 -9.53
C GLN A 78 -14.44 -0.95 -9.89
N LEU A 79 -13.70 -1.74 -9.11
CA LEU A 79 -13.66 -3.19 -9.28
C LEU A 79 -15.07 -3.78 -9.14
N TYR A 80 -15.79 -3.44 -8.08
CA TYR A 80 -17.15 -3.93 -7.84
C TYR A 80 -18.12 -3.54 -8.95
N ALA A 81 -18.07 -2.29 -9.44
CA ALA A 81 -18.89 -1.82 -10.55
C ALA A 81 -18.58 -2.54 -11.87
N LEU A 82 -17.31 -2.82 -12.15
CA LEU A 82 -16.89 -3.60 -13.31
C LEU A 82 -17.43 -5.04 -13.24
N PHE A 83 -17.31 -5.69 -12.07
CA PHE A 83 -17.88 -7.01 -11.87
C PHE A 83 -19.42 -7.00 -12.03
N GLY A 84 -20.12 -6.02 -11.46
CA GLY A 84 -21.58 -5.88 -11.62
C GLY A 84 -22.00 -5.78 -13.09
N SER A 85 -21.32 -4.91 -13.85
CA SER A 85 -21.61 -4.72 -15.28
C SER A 85 -21.26 -5.93 -16.15
N LEU A 86 -20.19 -6.68 -15.84
CA LEU A 86 -19.79 -7.90 -16.56
C LEU A 86 -20.78 -9.05 -16.36
N PHE A 87 -21.35 -9.20 -15.17
CA PHE A 87 -22.29 -10.27 -14.84
C PHE A 87 -23.76 -9.91 -15.11
N GLY A 88 -24.03 -8.74 -15.70
CA GLY A 88 -25.39 -8.29 -15.99
C GLY A 88 -26.23 -7.99 -14.74
N LEU A 89 -25.59 -7.93 -13.57
CA LEU A 89 -26.18 -7.43 -12.34
C LEU A 89 -26.16 -5.91 -12.43
N GLY A 90 -27.12 -5.33 -13.15
CA GLY A 90 -27.35 -3.90 -13.14
C GLY A 90 -27.57 -3.43 -11.71
N ILE A 91 -26.61 -2.67 -11.18
CA ILE A 91 -26.72 -1.92 -9.93
C ILE A 91 -27.34 -0.56 -10.28
#